data_AF-A0A7R9NZE7-F1
#
_entry.id   AF-A0A7R9NZE7-F1
#
_cell.length_a   1.000
_cell.length_b   1.000
_cell.length_c   1.000
_cell.angle_alpha   90.00
_cell.angle_beta   90.00
_cell.angle_gamma   90.00
#
_symmetry.space_group_name_H-M   'P 1'
#
loop_
_entity.id
_entity.type
_entity.pdbx_description
1 polymer ?
#
loop_
_entity_poly.entity_id
_entity_poly.type
_entity_poly.pdbx_seq_one_letter_code
_entity_poly.pdbx_strand_id
1 'polypeptide(L)'
;MRVLLLSCLFVAAALAAPSGDSELLALEPVIMTMPELGKISSIRAGNENRGAGNKNRGAGNENRRAGNENSGAGNENRGAENENRGAGNENRGAGNENRGAENENRGAGNENRGAGNENRGAGNENRGAGNENRGVGNENRGAGNENRGAGNENIGAGNENR
;
A
#
# COMPACT_ATOMS: atom_id res chain seq x y z
N MET A 1 -7.40 -12.03 -33.60
CA MET A 1 -7.23 -12.67 -32.27
C MET A 1 -8.24 -12.04 -31.33
N ARG A 2 -9.25 -12.81 -30.92
CA ARG A 2 -10.35 -12.36 -30.05
C ARG A 2 -9.89 -12.48 -28.60
N VAL A 3 -9.70 -11.36 -27.92
CA VAL A 3 -9.54 -11.36 -26.46
C VAL A 3 -10.95 -11.38 -25.87
N LEU A 4 -11.34 -12.53 -25.32
CA LEU A 4 -12.53 -12.72 -24.50
C LEU A 4 -12.37 -11.89 -23.21
N LEU A 5 -12.80 -10.63 -23.24
CA LEU A 5 -13.02 -9.85 -22.02
C LEU A 5 -14.35 -10.32 -21.42
N LEU A 6 -14.25 -11.30 -20.53
CA LEU A 6 -15.35 -11.75 -19.69
C LEU A 6 -15.65 -10.62 -18.68
N SER A 7 -16.49 -9.68 -19.08
CA SER A 7 -16.97 -8.60 -18.22
C SER A 7 -17.86 -9.21 -17.13
N CYS A 8 -17.36 -9.21 -15.90
CA CYS A 8 -18.09 -9.68 -14.73
C CYS A 8 -19.41 -8.91 -14.57
N LEU A 9 -20.52 -9.57 -14.88
CA LEU A 9 -21.88 -9.07 -14.79
C LEU A 9 -22.33 -9.14 -13.30
N PHE A 10 -22.23 -8.04 -12.55
CA PHE A 10 -22.86 -7.94 -11.23
C PHE A 10 -24.29 -7.42 -11.40
N VAL A 11 -25.27 -8.32 -11.36
CA VAL A 11 -26.70 -7.96 -11.28
C VAL A 11 -27.04 -7.76 -9.79
N ALA A 12 -27.21 -6.51 -9.36
CA ALA A 12 -27.76 -6.22 -8.04
C ALA A 12 -29.29 -6.40 -8.10
N ALA A 13 -29.80 -7.54 -7.61
CA ALA A 13 -31.23 -7.76 -7.45
C ALA A 13 -31.72 -7.02 -6.19
N ALA A 14 -32.39 -5.88 -6.34
CA ALA A 14 -33.12 -5.24 -5.26
C ALA A 14 -34.42 -6.02 -5.01
N LEU A 15 -34.57 -6.57 -3.80
CA LEU A 15 -35.75 -7.31 -3.36
C LEU A 15 -36.90 -6.33 -3.07
N ALA A 16 -37.94 -6.32 -3.91
CA ALA A 16 -39.17 -5.57 -3.66
C ALA A 16 -40.25 -6.49 -3.06
N ALA A 17 -40.87 -6.07 -1.95
CA ALA A 17 -42.05 -6.72 -1.36
C ALA A 17 -43.33 -6.39 -2.17
N PRO A 18 -44.36 -7.26 -2.16
CA PRO A 18 -45.49 -7.15 -3.08
C PRO A 18 -46.67 -6.40 -2.44
N SER A 19 -47.05 -5.26 -3.01
CA SER A 19 -48.45 -4.81 -2.93
C SER A 19 -48.76 -4.00 -4.16
N GLY A 20 -49.78 -4.48 -4.88
CA GLY A 20 -50.11 -4.10 -6.24
C GLY A 20 -50.24 -2.60 -6.46
N ASP A 21 -49.66 -2.15 -7.57
CA ASP A 21 -50.42 -1.59 -8.67
C ASP A 21 -49.57 -1.70 -9.94
N SER A 22 -50.26 -1.91 -11.06
CA SER A 22 -49.67 -2.35 -12.32
C SER A 22 -49.10 -1.17 -13.09
N GLU A 23 -47.83 -0.83 -12.89
CA GLU A 23 -47.04 -0.13 -13.92
C GLU A 23 -45.68 -0.82 -14.08
N LEU A 24 -45.50 -1.41 -15.26
CA LEU A 24 -44.29 -2.08 -15.70
C LEU A 24 -43.26 -0.99 -16.04
N LEU A 25 -42.70 -0.33 -15.02
CA LEU A 25 -41.56 0.56 -15.20
C LEU A 25 -40.38 -0.30 -15.65
N ALA A 26 -40.13 -0.29 -16.96
CA ALA A 26 -38.96 -0.89 -17.55
C ALA A 26 -37.72 -0.29 -16.88
N LEU A 27 -37.18 -1.03 -15.91
CA LEU A 27 -35.85 -0.80 -15.37
C LEU A 27 -34.88 -1.09 -16.53
N GLU A 28 -34.57 -0.07 -17.33
CA GLU A 28 -33.46 -0.16 -18.26
C GLU A 28 -32.24 -0.62 -17.46
N PRO A 29 -31.57 -1.71 -17.84
CA PRO A 29 -30.34 -2.10 -17.18
C PRO A 29 -29.36 -0.95 -17.43
N VAL A 30 -29.08 -0.17 -16.38
CA VAL A 30 -28.03 0.84 -16.44
C VAL A 30 -26.73 0.09 -16.67
N ILE A 31 -26.32 0.00 -17.93
CA ILE A 31 -24.99 -0.47 -18.31
C ILE A 31 -24.03 0.60 -17.80
N MET A 32 -23.52 0.41 -16.58
CA MET A 32 -22.34 1.15 -16.14
C MET A 32 -21.17 0.68 -16.99
N THR A 33 -20.95 1.36 -18.12
CA THR A 33 -19.66 1.32 -18.79
C THR A 33 -18.60 1.75 -17.77
N MET A 34 -17.45 1.08 -17.72
CA MET A 34 -16.37 1.42 -16.79
C MET A 34 -15.50 2.56 -17.34
N PRO A 35 -15.65 3.82 -16.86
CA PRO A 35 -14.51 4.73 -16.85
C PRO A 35 -14.14 5.24 -15.43
N GLU A 36 -14.74 4.69 -14.36
CA GLU A 36 -14.63 5.26 -13.00
C GLU A 36 -13.82 4.40 -12.00
N LEU A 37 -13.15 3.32 -12.42
CA LEU A 37 -12.30 2.53 -11.52
C LEU A 37 -11.11 3.33 -10.95
N GLY A 38 -10.75 4.45 -11.58
CA GLY A 38 -9.68 5.34 -11.13
C GLY A 38 -10.04 6.26 -9.95
N LYS A 39 -11.26 6.21 -9.38
CA LYS A 39 -11.66 7.13 -8.30
C LYS A 39 -12.11 6.45 -7.01
N ILE A 40 -11.85 5.16 -6.84
CA ILE A 40 -12.23 4.45 -5.62
C ILE A 40 -11.20 4.77 -4.53
N SER A 41 -11.55 5.70 -3.63
CA SER A 41 -10.85 5.90 -2.37
C SER A 41 -11.55 5.09 -1.27
N SER A 42 -10.81 4.28 -0.52
CA SER A 42 -11.35 3.50 0.60
C SER A 42 -10.76 3.97 1.94
N ILE A 43 -11.62 4.12 2.95
CA ILE A 43 -11.24 4.36 4.35
C ILE A 43 -11.86 3.25 5.18
N ARG A 44 -11.05 2.50 5.94
CA ARG A 44 -11.54 1.40 6.78
C ARG A 44 -10.85 1.40 8.15
N ALA A 45 -11.58 1.04 9.20
CA ALA A 45 -11.03 0.80 10.53
C ALA A 45 -11.51 -0.56 11.04
N GLY A 46 -10.65 -1.29 11.74
CA GLY A 46 -10.94 -2.63 12.26
C GLY A 46 -9.71 -3.53 12.27
N ASN A 47 -9.85 -4.75 12.81
CA ASN A 47 -8.72 -5.67 12.97
C ASN A 47 -8.07 -6.06 11.63
N GLU A 48 -8.86 -6.21 10.56
CA GLU A 48 -8.37 -6.56 9.23
C GLU A 48 -8.97 -5.66 8.15
N ASN A 49 -8.12 -4.90 7.47
CA ASN A 49 -8.52 -4.02 6.38
C ASN A 49 -7.91 -4.47 5.06
N ARG A 50 -8.76 -4.76 4.06
CA ARG A 50 -8.34 -5.05 2.69
C ARG A 50 -8.95 -4.03 1.73
N GLY A 51 -8.13 -3.39 0.92
CA GLY A 51 -8.55 -2.36 -0.04
C GLY A 51 -7.76 -2.43 -1.33
N ALA A 52 -8.44 -2.15 -2.45
CA ALA A 52 -7.82 -1.98 -3.75
C ALA A 52 -8.41 -0.73 -4.41
N GLY A 53 -7.56 0.06 -5.08
CA GLY A 53 -7.99 1.30 -5.73
C GLY A 53 -6.95 2.41 -5.59
N ASN A 54 -7.26 3.59 -6.11
CA ASN A 54 -6.27 4.66 -6.22
C ASN A 54 -5.77 5.20 -4.88
N LYS A 55 -6.62 5.25 -3.84
CA LYS A 55 -6.27 5.79 -2.52
C LYS A 55 -6.87 4.94 -1.40
N ASN A 56 -6.04 4.22 -0.64
CA ASN A 56 -6.51 3.36 0.44
C ASN A 56 -5.94 3.77 1.81
N ARG A 57 -6.82 4.20 2.71
CA ARG A 57 -6.51 4.54 4.10
C ARG A 57 -7.15 3.56 5.06
N GLY A 58 -6.54 3.40 6.22
CA GLY A 58 -7.16 2.63 7.27
C GLY A 58 -6.28 2.36 8.46
N ALA A 59 -6.93 1.95 9.54
CA ALA A 59 -6.33 1.82 10.84
C ALA A 59 -6.76 0.50 11.50
N GLY A 60 -5.82 -0.14 12.19
CA GLY A 60 -6.05 -1.38 12.95
C GLY A 60 -4.91 -2.37 12.85
N ASN A 61 -5.13 -3.60 13.31
CA ASN A 61 -4.04 -4.57 13.50
C ASN A 61 -3.38 -4.97 12.18
N GLU A 62 -4.15 -5.30 11.14
CA GLU A 62 -3.62 -5.68 9.83
C GLU A 62 -4.25 -4.87 8.69
N ASN A 63 -3.42 -4.24 7.88
CA ASN A 63 -3.82 -3.46 6.70
C ASN A 63 -3.14 -4.04 5.46
N ARG A 64 -3.90 -4.56 4.48
CA ARG A 64 -3.37 -5.05 3.20
C ARG A 64 -4.00 -4.31 2.03
N ARG A 65 -3.21 -3.56 1.28
CA ARG A 65 -3.73 -2.67 0.24
C ARG A 65 -2.91 -2.73 -1.04
N ALA A 66 -3.59 -2.57 -2.15
CA ALA A 66 -2.98 -2.47 -3.47
C ALA A 66 -3.53 -1.24 -4.20
N GLY A 67 -2.66 -0.55 -4.91
CA GLY A 67 -3.01 0.63 -5.70
C GLY A 67 -2.09 1.80 -5.46
N ASN A 68 -2.36 2.89 -6.16
CA ASN A 68 -1.42 4.02 -6.30
C ASN A 68 -0.97 4.65 -4.98
N GLU A 69 -1.89 4.93 -4.03
CA GLU A 69 -1.54 5.55 -2.74
C GLU A 69 -2.13 4.75 -1.58
N ASN A 70 -1.28 4.19 -0.71
CA ASN A 70 -1.68 3.45 0.47
C ASN A 70 -1.15 4.12 1.75
N SER A 71 -2.00 4.28 2.78
CA SER A 71 -1.59 4.87 4.07
C SER A 71 -2.20 4.17 5.28
N GLY A 72 -1.44 3.29 5.92
CA GLY A 72 -1.89 2.45 7.04
C GLY A 72 -1.34 2.91 8.40
N ALA A 73 -2.16 2.73 9.45
CA ALA A 73 -1.72 2.91 10.84
C ALA A 73 -2.10 1.67 11.66
N GLY A 74 -1.16 1.14 12.44
CA GLY A 74 -1.38 0.01 13.36
C GLY A 74 -0.25 -1.02 13.33
N ASN A 75 -0.55 -2.26 13.71
CA ASN A 75 0.52 -3.23 13.97
C ASN A 75 1.22 -3.69 12.68
N GLU A 76 0.47 -4.05 11.64
CA GLU A 76 1.03 -4.50 10.37
C GLU A 76 0.39 -3.76 9.18
N ASN A 77 1.22 -3.10 8.39
CA ASN A 77 0.83 -2.48 7.13
C ASN A 77 1.53 -3.16 5.95
N ARG A 78 0.77 -3.54 4.92
CA ARG A 78 1.27 -4.09 3.66
C ARG A 78 0.68 -3.33 2.49
N GLY A 79 1.54 -2.73 1.69
CA GLY A 79 1.16 -1.95 0.51
C GLY A 79 1.95 -2.36 -0.73
N ALA A 80 1.32 -2.30 -1.90
CA ALA A 80 1.96 -2.50 -3.19
C ALA A 80 1.54 -1.41 -4.18
N GLU A 81 2.45 -1.05 -5.09
CA GLU A 81 2.38 -0.04 -6.18
C GLU A 81 3.03 1.32 -5.87
N ASN A 82 2.43 2.46 -6.22
CA ASN A 82 3.20 3.69 -6.40
C ASN A 82 3.76 4.26 -5.08
N GLU A 83 2.90 4.48 -4.09
CA GLU A 83 3.27 5.03 -2.78
C GLU A 83 2.66 4.20 -1.63
N ASN A 84 3.50 3.78 -0.68
CA ASN A 84 3.05 3.17 0.58
C ASN A 84 3.57 3.96 1.79
N ARG A 85 2.67 4.30 2.72
CA ARG A 85 2.97 4.96 3.99
C ARG A 85 2.46 4.13 5.16
N GLY A 86 3.35 3.79 6.08
CA GLY A 86 3.02 3.10 7.32
C GLY A 86 3.30 3.94 8.56
N ALA A 87 2.60 3.60 9.65
CA ALA A 87 2.95 3.99 11.00
C ALA A 87 2.53 2.88 11.97
N GLY A 88 3.33 2.60 12.99
CA GLY A 88 3.05 1.61 14.04
C GLY A 88 4.20 0.63 14.27
N ASN A 89 3.94 -0.69 14.19
CA ASN A 89 4.97 -1.69 14.51
C ASN A 89 5.71 -2.20 13.28
N GLU A 90 4.99 -2.60 12.23
CA GLU A 90 5.58 -3.13 11.00
C GLU A 90 4.96 -2.49 9.75
N ASN A 91 5.80 -2.16 8.79
CA ASN A 91 5.39 -1.79 7.44
C ASN A 91 6.18 -2.57 6.40
N ARG A 92 5.48 -3.11 5.40
CA ARG A 92 6.06 -3.78 4.24
C ARG A 92 5.49 -3.16 2.96
N GLY A 93 6.37 -2.54 2.18
CA GLY A 93 6.01 -1.87 0.95
C GLY A 93 6.79 -2.41 -0.24
N ALA A 94 6.12 -2.50 -1.39
CA ALA A 94 6.76 -2.74 -2.68
C ALA A 94 6.25 -1.71 -3.69
N GLY A 95 7.14 -0.94 -4.33
CA GLY A 95 6.66 0.22 -5.06
C GLY A 95 7.67 1.22 -5.60
N ASN A 96 7.20 2.39 -6.00
CA ASN A 96 8.10 3.50 -6.31
C ASN A 96 8.58 4.17 -5.03
N GLU A 97 7.70 4.43 -4.07
CA GLU A 97 8.04 5.05 -2.80
C GLU A 97 7.45 4.27 -1.60
N ASN A 98 8.29 3.90 -0.65
CA ASN A 98 7.88 3.35 0.64
C ASN A 98 8.36 4.25 1.77
N ARG A 99 7.45 4.69 2.63
CA ARG A 99 7.77 5.50 3.81
C ARG A 99 7.21 4.87 5.07
N GLY A 100 8.00 4.82 6.12
CA GLY A 100 7.58 4.22 7.37
C GLY A 100 8.22 4.84 8.60
N ALA A 101 7.44 4.95 9.66
CA ALA A 101 7.88 5.33 11.00
C ALA A 101 7.40 4.24 11.98
N GLU A 102 8.16 3.15 12.06
CA GLU A 102 7.77 1.93 12.77
C GLU A 102 8.95 1.24 13.45
N ASN A 103 8.67 0.25 14.31
CA ASN A 103 9.73 -0.64 14.80
C ASN A 103 10.43 -1.38 13.66
N GLU A 104 9.71 -1.86 12.66
CA GLU A 104 10.28 -2.47 11.46
C GLU A 104 9.68 -1.89 10.18
N ASN A 105 10.53 -1.33 9.32
CA ASN A 105 10.17 -0.93 7.97
C ASN A 105 10.90 -1.77 6.93
N ARG A 106 10.18 -2.38 5.99
CA ARG A 106 10.73 -3.12 4.86
C ARG A 106 10.19 -2.59 3.54
N GLY A 107 11.05 -1.98 2.75
CA GLY A 107 10.72 -1.42 1.45
C GLY A 107 11.48 -2.08 0.32
N ALA A 108 10.80 -2.33 -0.80
CA ALA A 108 11.42 -2.66 -2.08
C ALA A 108 10.92 -1.66 -3.14
N GLY A 109 11.82 -1.03 -3.90
CA GLY A 109 11.38 0.01 -4.82
C GLY A 109 12.41 0.99 -5.33
N ASN A 110 11.97 2.12 -5.87
CA ASN A 110 12.90 3.20 -6.23
C ASN A 110 13.39 3.94 -4.99
N GLU A 111 12.50 4.33 -4.09
CA GLU A 111 12.82 5.05 -2.86
C GLU A 111 12.22 4.37 -1.63
N ASN A 112 13.06 4.05 -0.65
CA ASN A 112 12.64 3.53 0.66
C ASN A 112 13.12 4.47 1.76
N ARG A 113 12.22 4.96 2.61
CA ARG A 113 12.53 5.82 3.76
C ARG A 113 11.94 5.23 5.04
N GLY A 114 12.78 4.95 6.02
CA GLY A 114 12.37 4.38 7.30
C GLY A 114 12.93 5.11 8.50
N ALA A 115 12.14 5.17 9.56
CA ALA A 115 12.57 5.63 10.88
C ALA A 115 12.08 4.65 11.95
N GLY A 116 12.97 4.25 12.86
CA GLY A 116 12.67 3.38 14.00
C GLY A 116 13.72 2.29 14.21
N ASN A 117 13.36 1.15 14.79
CA ASN A 117 14.37 0.20 15.25
C ASN A 117 15.10 -0.51 14.10
N GLU A 118 14.38 -1.03 13.11
CA GLU A 118 14.95 -1.73 11.97
C GLU A 118 14.40 -1.19 10.65
N ASN A 119 15.28 -0.72 9.78
CA ASN A 119 14.93 -0.27 8.43
C ASN A 119 15.66 -1.15 7.41
N ARG A 120 14.90 -1.79 6.50
CA ARG A 120 15.45 -2.59 5.40
C ARG A 120 14.91 -2.09 4.07
N GLY A 121 15.82 -1.64 3.20
CA GLY A 121 15.49 -1.15 1.87
C GLY A 121 16.21 -1.94 0.77
N ALA A 122 15.51 -2.24 -0.32
CA ALA A 122 16.09 -2.72 -1.56
C ALA A 122 15.63 -1.82 -2.70
N GLY A 123 16.54 -1.23 -3.48
CA GLY A 123 16.13 -0.22 -4.45
C GLY A 123 17.19 0.69 -5.03
N ASN A 124 16.76 1.79 -5.64
CA ASN A 124 17.69 2.83 -6.09
C ASN A 124 18.20 3.66 -4.91
N GLU A 125 17.29 4.14 -4.05
CA GLU A 125 17.61 4.94 -2.87
C GLU A 125 17.00 4.35 -1.60
N ASN A 126 17.83 4.11 -0.60
CA ASN A 126 17.39 3.67 0.73
C ASN A 126 17.87 4.66 1.79
N ARG A 127 16.95 5.17 2.62
CA ARG A 127 17.26 6.06 3.74
C ARG A 127 16.68 5.50 5.03
N GLY A 128 17.52 5.24 6.01
CA GLY A 128 17.13 4.70 7.31
C GLY A 128 17.61 5.59 8.45
N ALA A 129 16.78 5.74 9.49
CA ALA A 129 17.16 6.37 10.75
C ALA A 129 16.74 5.49 11.95
N GLY A 130 17.66 5.21 12.85
CA GLY A 130 17.43 4.48 14.10
C GLY A 130 18.43 3.35 14.33
N ASN A 131 18.04 2.26 15.00
CA ASN A 131 19.02 1.33 15.56
C ASN A 131 19.77 0.53 14.48
N GLU A 132 19.06 -0.10 13.55
CA GLU A 132 19.63 -0.87 12.46
C GLU A 132 19.09 -0.40 11.10
N ASN A 133 19.98 -0.03 10.19
CA ASN A 133 19.64 0.34 8.82
C ASN A 133 20.37 -0.58 7.83
N ARG A 134 19.63 -1.27 6.96
CA ARG A 134 20.18 -2.13 5.91
C ARG A 134 19.66 -1.69 4.55
N GLY A 135 20.56 -1.35 3.65
CA GLY A 135 20.24 -0.95 2.28
C GLY A 135 20.94 -1.84 1.25
N VAL A 136 20.21 -2.23 0.22
CA VAL A 136 20.77 -2.85 -0.99
C VAL A 136 20.34 -2.01 -2.19
N GLY A 137 21.28 -1.49 -2.97
CA GLY A 137 20.89 -0.53 -4.01
C GLY A 137 21.98 0.32 -4.60
N ASN A 138 21.57 1.38 -5.31
CA ASN A 138 22.51 2.37 -5.85
C ASN A 138 23.01 3.30 -4.73
N GLU A 139 22.10 3.88 -3.95
CA GLU A 139 22.39 4.81 -2.85
C GLU A 139 21.77 4.34 -1.54
N ASN A 140 22.59 4.19 -0.50
CA ASN A 140 22.14 3.86 0.85
C ASN A 140 22.63 4.92 1.84
N ARG A 141 21.70 5.50 2.62
CA ARG A 141 21.99 6.44 3.70
C ARG A 141 21.40 5.94 5.01
N GLY A 142 22.26 5.73 6.01
CA GLY A 142 21.86 5.28 7.34
C GLY A 142 22.31 6.26 8.42
N ALA A 143 21.44 6.50 9.40
CA ALA A 143 21.78 7.24 10.60
C ALA A 143 21.36 6.45 11.86
N GLY A 144 22.30 6.21 12.77
CA GLY A 144 22.07 5.54 14.05
C GLY A 144 23.06 4.40 14.32
N ASN A 145 22.70 3.42 15.14
CA ASN A 145 23.70 2.56 15.78
C ASN A 145 24.45 1.67 14.78
N GLU A 146 23.73 0.99 13.89
CA GLU A 146 24.30 0.09 12.90
C GLU A 146 23.77 0.41 11.50
N ASN A 147 24.68 0.66 10.56
CA ASN A 147 24.36 0.88 9.15
C ASN A 147 25.09 -0.14 8.29
N ARG A 148 24.36 -0.87 7.44
CA ARG A 148 24.93 -1.79 6.44
C ARG A 148 24.42 -1.44 5.05
N GLY A 149 25.33 -1.10 4.15
CA GLY A 149 25.01 -0.81 2.75
C GLY A 149 25.67 -1.78 1.79
N ALA A 150 24.94 -2.27 0.80
CA ALA A 150 25.50 -3.00 -0.34
C ALA A 150 25.07 -2.29 -1.62
N GLY A 151 26.04 -1.83 -2.42
CA GLY A 151 25.71 -0.92 -3.50
C GLY A 151 26.85 -0.09 -4.04
N ASN A 152 26.49 0.88 -4.89
CA ASN A 152 27.43 1.83 -5.47
C ASN A 152 27.86 2.90 -4.45
N GLU A 153 26.92 3.42 -3.67
CA GLU A 153 27.15 4.48 -2.68
C GLU A 153 26.51 4.15 -1.33
N ASN A 154 27.33 4.17 -0.27
CA ASN A 154 26.90 3.89 1.10
C ASN A 154 27.42 4.99 2.04
N ILE A 155 26.50 5.69 2.70
CA ILE A 155 26.81 6.73 3.69
C ILE A 155 26.16 6.31 5.02
N GLY A 156 26.99 6.11 6.04
CA GLY A 156 26.53 5.78 7.40
C GLY A 156 26.99 6.85 8.39
N ALA A 157 26.10 7.25 9.29
CA ALA A 157 26.42 8.11 10.43
C ALA A 157 26.01 7.42 11.73
N GLY A 158 26.97 7.13 12.61
CA GLY A 158 26.73 6.55 13.93
C GLY A 158 27.82 5.57 14.35
N ASN A 159 27.47 4.61 15.21
CA ASN A 159 28.45 3.82 15.95
C ASN A 159 29.17 2.78 15.08
N GLU A 160 28.42 2.08 14.21
CA GLU A 160 28.94 1.08 13.30
C GLU A 160 28.43 1.30 11.87
N ASN A 161 29.35 1.35 10.90
CA ASN A 161 29.04 1.47 9.47
C ASN A 161 29.81 0.40 8.69
N ARG A 162 29.11 -0.42 7.90
CA ARG A 162 29.68 -1.51 7.10
C ARG A 162 29.17 -1.52 5.67
#